data_AF-A0A7W6DKG2-F1
#
_entry.id   AF-A0A7W6DKG2-F1
#
_cell.length_a   1.000
_cell.length_b   1.000
_cell.length_c   1.000
_cell.angle_alpha   90.00
_cell.angle_beta   90.00
_cell.angle_gamma   90.00
#
_symmetry.space_group_name_H-M   'P 1'
#
loop_
_entity.id
_entity.type
_entity.pdbx_description
1 polymer ?
#
loop_
_entity_poly.entity_id
_entity_poly.type
_entity_poly.pdbx_seq_one_letter_code
_entity_poly.pdbx_strand_id
1 'polypeptide(L)'
;MTDASENTTETLAQLQSGIQDMLALDSVDVDVSLAQIGIDSLNVVELILICQQIYVNVTDFDEIDIDENTTLREVDDQMLALSNVPA
;
A
#
# COMPACT_ATOMS: atom_id res chain seq x y z
N MET A 1 -5.72 -12.33 -24.17
CA MET A 1 -5.34 -11.01 -23.65
C MET A 1 -6.18 -10.88 -22.40
N THR A 2 -5.59 -11.41 -21.34
CA THR A 2 -6.15 -11.82 -20.04
C THR A 2 -5.20 -11.11 -19.08
N ASP A 3 -5.58 -10.37 -18.04
CA ASP A 3 -6.78 -10.29 -17.22
C ASP A 3 -6.85 -8.86 -16.65
N ALA A 4 -8.01 -8.19 -16.70
CA ALA A 4 -8.23 -6.96 -15.94
C ALA A 4 -8.60 -7.24 -14.47
N SER A 5 -8.75 -8.51 -14.10
CA SER A 5 -9.22 -8.96 -12.77
C SER A 5 -8.09 -9.40 -11.82
N GLU A 6 -6.83 -9.44 -12.26
CA GLU A 6 -5.68 -9.91 -11.44
C GLU A 6 -4.92 -8.78 -10.72
N ASN A 7 -5.08 -7.51 -11.13
CA ASN A 7 -4.24 -6.40 -10.62
C ASN A 7 -4.48 -6.03 -9.15
N THR A 8 -5.72 -6.14 -8.64
CA THR A 8 -6.07 -5.69 -7.27
C THR A 8 -5.46 -6.55 -6.18
N THR A 9 -5.33 -7.87 -6.42
CA THR A 9 -4.65 -8.75 -5.44
C THR A 9 -3.13 -8.62 -5.56
N GLU A 10 -2.63 -8.23 -6.73
CA GLU A 10 -1.20 -8.09 -6.99
C GLU A 10 -0.60 -6.85 -6.29
N THR A 11 -1.29 -5.70 -6.29
CA THR A 11 -0.79 -4.48 -5.64
C THR A 11 -0.71 -4.62 -4.13
N LEU A 12 -1.72 -5.19 -3.47
CA LEU A 12 -1.69 -5.43 -2.03
C LEU A 12 -0.55 -6.40 -1.63
N ALA A 13 -0.33 -7.45 -2.41
CA ALA A 13 0.76 -8.39 -2.16
C ALA A 13 2.14 -7.74 -2.37
N GLN A 14 2.28 -6.88 -3.38
CA GLN A 14 3.50 -6.09 -3.59
C GLN A 14 3.73 -5.09 -2.45
N LEU A 15 2.68 -4.43 -1.97
CA LEU A 15 2.75 -3.49 -0.85
C LEU A 15 3.18 -4.22 0.42
N GLN A 16 2.55 -5.35 0.72
CA GLN A 16 2.93 -6.22 1.83
C GLN A 16 4.41 -6.62 1.75
N SER A 17 4.88 -7.07 0.59
CA SER A 17 6.27 -7.46 0.38
C SER A 17 7.24 -6.28 0.58
N GLY A 18 6.90 -5.08 0.06
CA GLY A 18 7.73 -3.89 0.24
C GLY A 18 7.87 -3.51 1.72
N ILE A 19 6.80 -3.64 2.50
CA ILE A 19 6.82 -3.35 3.94
C ILE A 19 7.58 -4.41 4.73
N GLN A 20 7.49 -5.69 4.34
CA GLN A 20 8.32 -6.75 4.92
C GLN A 20 9.81 -6.45 4.74
N ASP A 21 10.22 -6.05 3.54
CA ASP A 21 11.61 -5.74 3.25
C ASP A 21 12.07 -4.47 3.98
N MET A 22 11.25 -3.43 4.01
CA MET A 22 11.54 -2.16 4.70
C MET A 22 11.75 -2.34 6.21
N LEU A 23 10.91 -3.14 6.85
CA LEU A 23 10.97 -3.39 8.30
C LEU A 23 11.81 -4.62 8.68
N ALA A 24 12.35 -5.34 7.69
CA ALA A 24 13.04 -6.62 7.86
C ALA A 24 12.20 -7.64 8.67
N LEU A 25 10.91 -7.76 8.35
CA LEU A 25 9.97 -8.67 8.99
C LEU A 25 9.76 -9.93 8.17
N ASP A 26 9.64 -11.07 8.84
CA ASP A 26 9.33 -12.36 8.18
C ASP A 26 7.91 -12.37 7.59
N SER A 27 6.96 -11.72 8.26
CA SER A 27 5.56 -11.64 7.85
C SER A 27 4.92 -10.34 8.30
N VAL A 28 4.10 -9.74 7.44
CA VAL A 28 3.24 -8.59 7.76
C VAL A 28 1.79 -9.00 7.59
N ASP A 29 0.95 -8.71 8.57
CA ASP A 29 -0.50 -8.88 8.45
C ASP A 29 -1.09 -7.61 7.82
N VAL A 30 -1.88 -7.77 6.75
CA VAL A 30 -2.46 -6.63 6.01
C VAL A 30 -3.72 -6.08 6.66
N ASP A 31 -4.30 -6.81 7.62
CA ASP A 31 -5.55 -6.47 8.30
C ASP A 31 -5.31 -5.84 9.69
N VAL A 32 -4.05 -5.67 10.11
CA VAL A 32 -3.67 -4.96 11.33
C VAL A 32 -3.20 -3.53 11.02
N SER A 33 -3.22 -2.67 12.03
CA SER A 33 -2.89 -1.25 11.81
C SER A 33 -1.40 -1.05 11.53
N LEU A 34 -1.07 0.00 10.79
CA LEU A 34 0.30 0.39 10.45
C LEU A 34 1.19 0.53 11.69
N ALA A 35 0.67 1.10 12.78
CA ALA A 35 1.42 1.16 14.04
C ALA A 35 1.67 -0.20 14.69
N GLN A 36 0.77 -1.18 14.52
CA GLN A 36 1.00 -2.54 15.00
C GLN A 36 2.05 -3.28 14.17
N ILE A 37 2.16 -2.96 12.87
CA ILE A 37 3.21 -3.47 11.98
C ILE A 37 4.58 -2.87 12.35
N GLY A 38 4.61 -1.68 12.94
CA GLY A 38 5.83 -0.94 13.28
C GLY A 38 6.13 0.21 12.32
N ILE A 39 5.13 0.64 11.55
CA ILE A 39 5.19 1.89 10.77
C ILE A 39 4.92 3.05 11.70
N ASP A 40 5.83 4.02 11.67
CA ASP A 40 5.73 5.26 12.43
C ASP A 40 5.94 6.47 11.51
N SER A 41 5.99 7.66 12.09
CA SER A 41 6.24 8.90 11.35
C SER A 41 7.59 8.96 10.61
N LEU A 42 8.56 8.10 10.95
CA LEU A 42 9.84 8.02 10.23
C LEU A 42 9.69 7.16 8.99
N ASN A 43 8.97 6.04 9.11
CA ASN A 43 8.83 5.05 8.03
C ASN A 43 7.69 5.38 7.07
N VAL A 44 6.77 6.30 7.43
CA VAL A 44 5.66 6.73 6.55
C VAL A 44 6.16 7.28 5.21
N VAL A 45 7.31 7.96 5.20
CA VAL A 45 7.89 8.49 3.96
C VAL A 45 8.31 7.36 3.03
N GLU A 46 8.92 6.30 3.57
CA GLU A 46 9.36 5.16 2.79
C GLU A 46 8.18 4.30 2.33
N LEU A 47 7.13 4.16 3.16
CA LEU A 47 5.83 3.61 2.76
C LEU A 47 5.27 4.35 1.54
N ILE A 48 5.25 5.69 1.54
CA ILE A 48 4.77 6.48 0.40
C ILE A 48 5.62 6.20 -0.86
N LEU A 49 6.94 6.07 -0.72
CA LEU A 49 7.82 5.74 -1.85
C LEU A 49 7.55 4.33 -2.41
N ILE A 50 7.27 3.35 -1.55
CA ILE A 50 6.86 1.99 -1.97
C ILE A 50 5.53 2.08 -2.74
N CYS A 51 4.56 2.82 -2.22
CA CYS A 51 3.29 3.05 -2.90
C CYS A 51 3.48 3.69 -4.28
N GLN A 52 4.36 4.69 -4.43
CA GLN A 52 4.63 5.31 -5.72
C GLN A 52 5.21 4.35 -6.76
N GLN A 53 5.94 3.32 -6.33
CA GLN A 53 6.51 2.31 -7.22
C GLN A 53 5.46 1.28 -7.67
N ILE A 54 4.52 0.96 -6.79
CA ILE A 54 3.48 -0.05 -7.03
C ILE A 54 2.32 0.58 -7.80
N TYR A 55 1.80 1.70 -7.30
CA TYR A 55 0.62 2.38 -7.82
C TYR A 55 1.00 3.46 -8.84
N VAL A 56 1.65 3.04 -9.94
CA VAL A 56 2.14 3.94 -11.01
C VAL A 56 1.04 4.77 -11.69
N ASN A 57 -0.22 4.41 -11.49
CA ASN A 57 -1.40 5.07 -12.05
C ASN A 57 -2.06 6.08 -11.09
N VAL A 58 -1.58 6.17 -9.84
CA VAL A 58 -1.97 7.21 -8.90
C VAL A 58 -1.10 8.43 -9.17
N THR A 59 -1.74 9.58 -9.40
CA THR A 59 -1.03 10.84 -9.66
C THR A 59 -1.12 11.82 -8.50
N ASP A 60 -2.06 11.61 -7.57
CA ASP A 60 -2.31 12.48 -6.44
C ASP A 60 -2.17 11.69 -5.13
N PHE A 61 -0.98 11.76 -4.54
CA PHE A 61 -0.67 11.12 -3.27
C PHE A 61 -0.96 12.03 -2.07
N ASP A 62 -1.32 13.29 -2.31
CA ASP A 62 -1.62 14.25 -1.24
C ASP A 62 -3.03 14.03 -0.66
N GLU A 63 -3.91 13.38 -1.42
CA GLU A 63 -5.27 13.01 -1.01
C GLU A 63 -5.34 11.74 -0.14
N ILE A 64 -4.20 11.10 0.11
CA ILE A 64 -4.14 9.81 0.84
C ILE A 64 -4.08 10.08 2.34
N ASP A 65 -4.99 9.47 3.08
CA ASP A 65 -5.03 9.55 4.53
C ASP A 65 -4.37 8.31 5.12
N ILE A 66 -3.10 8.45 5.48
CA ILE A 66 -2.31 7.41 6.13
C ILE A 66 -2.04 7.83 7.56
N ASP A 67 -2.64 7.10 8.51
CA ASP A 67 -2.40 7.28 9.93
C ASP A 67 -1.93 5.97 10.61
N GLU A 68 -1.69 6.04 11.90
CA GLU A 68 -1.27 4.89 12.72
C GLU A 68 -2.32 3.76 12.85
N ASN A 69 -3.60 4.09 12.59
CA ASN A 69 -4.74 3.18 12.73
C ASN A 69 -5.13 2.52 11.40
N THR A 70 -4.68 3.11 10.29
CA THR A 70 -4.90 2.63 8.94
C THR A 70 -4.27 1.24 8.77
N THR A 71 -4.87 0.39 7.94
CA THR A 71 -4.34 -0.93 7.58
C THR A 71 -3.74 -0.92 6.17
N LEU A 72 -2.87 -1.88 5.84
CA LEU A 72 -2.34 -1.97 4.47
C LEU A 72 -3.43 -2.22 3.43
N ARG A 73 -4.49 -2.94 3.81
CA ARG A 73 -5.67 -3.11 2.96
C ARG A 73 -6.35 -1.78 2.67
N GLU A 74 -6.56 -0.94 3.68
CA GLU A 74 -7.15 0.39 3.47
C GLU A 74 -6.25 1.29 2.63
N VAL A 75 -4.92 1.22 2.79
CA VAL A 75 -3.99 1.94 1.92
C VAL A 75 -4.14 1.48 0.47
N ASP A 76 -4.17 0.18 0.22
CA ASP A 76 -4.38 -0.37 -1.13
C ASP A 76 -5.73 0.08 -1.72
N ASP A 77 -6.81 0.00 -0.95
CA ASP A 77 -8.14 0.46 -1.38
C ASP A 77 -8.16 1.95 -1.72
N GLN A 78 -7.52 2.81 -0.90
CA GLN A 78 -7.39 4.24 -1.17
C GLN A 78 -6.60 4.50 -2.46
N MET A 79 -5.47 3.81 -2.63
CA MET A 79 -4.64 3.94 -3.82
C MET A 79 -5.39 3.51 -5.07
N LEU A 80 -6.13 2.40 -5.01
CA LEU A 80 -6.93 1.92 -6.13
C LEU A 80 -8.09 2.87 -6.46
N ALA A 81 -8.69 3.51 -5.46
CA ALA A 81 -9.73 4.51 -5.66
C ALA A 81 -9.19 5.79 -6.33
N LEU A 82 -7.95 6.17 -6.04
CA LEU A 82 -7.26 7.32 -6.65
C LEU A 82 -6.59 6.98 -7.98
N SER A 83 -6.33 5.70 -8.21
CA SER A 83 -5.76 5.18 -9.44
C SER A 83 -6.77 5.30 -10.56
N ASN A 84 -6.37 5.91 -11.68
CA ASN A 84 -7.26 6.14 -12.81
C ASN A 84 -7.47 4.87 -13.68
N VAL A 85 -7.42 3.68 -13.05
CA VAL A 85 -7.64 2.40 -13.70
C VAL A 85 -9.14 2.22 -13.91
N PRO A 86 -9.61 2.06 -15.17
CA PRO A 86 -11.02 1.80 -15.40
C PRO A 86 -11.40 0.45 -14.78
N ALA A 87 -12.41 0.47 -13.89
CA ALA A 87 -13.02 -0.70 -13.28
C ALA A 87 -13.61 -1.68 -14.31
#